data_AF-A0A376J3H6-F1
#
_entry.id   AF-A0A376J3H6-F1
#
_cell.length_a   1.000
_cell.length_b   1.000
_cell.length_c   1.000
_cell.angle_alpha   90.00
_cell.angle_beta   90.00
_cell.angle_gamma   90.00
#
_symmetry.space_group_name_H-M   'P 1'
#
loop_
_entity.id
_entity.type
_entity.pdbx_description
1 polymer ?
#
loop_
_entity_poly.entity_id
_entity_poly.type
_entity_poly.pdbx_seq_one_letter_code
_entity_poly.pdbx_strand_id
1 'polypeptide(L)'
;MMTEKGSLIYGIEHNGKLHYAFEIGLPTLGQTGECLDATESRFGSLNSGKADVFYRAASFAFALVQLGDIPKEAITPDLLYAQLTQEDAEVLDRPLTWLKKSAASRRAPRRTATCHPCPRTLWHNRRARVIDEPSRAGRLSLGLAALPLPRQPGRPAKLPLEHQRYKIPA
;
A
#
# COMPACT_ATOMS: atom_id res chain seq x y z
N MET A 1 -2.20 21.44 7.78
CA MET A 1 -2.03 20.03 7.37
C MET A 1 -3.36 19.32 7.59
N MET A 2 -3.77 18.39 6.73
CA MET A 2 -4.98 17.59 6.99
C MET A 2 -4.61 16.46 7.95
N THR A 3 -5.28 16.39 9.10
CA THR A 3 -5.07 15.36 10.12
C THR A 3 -6.39 14.67 10.43
N GLU A 4 -6.31 13.40 10.86
CA GLU A 4 -7.43 12.61 11.34
C GLU A 4 -7.10 12.10 12.74
N LYS A 5 -8.13 12.01 13.58
CA LYS A 5 -8.02 11.51 14.95
C LYS A 5 -8.68 10.14 15.05
N GLY A 6 -8.13 9.28 15.89
CA GLY A 6 -8.68 7.95 16.15
C GLY A 6 -8.26 7.41 17.51
N SER A 7 -8.65 6.17 17.78
CA SER A 7 -8.24 5.43 18.96
C SER A 7 -7.77 4.03 18.56
N LEU A 8 -6.66 3.58 19.15
CA LEU A 8 -6.12 2.23 19.04
C LEU A 8 -6.97 1.23 19.84
N ILE A 9 -6.84 -0.06 19.51
CA ILE A 9 -7.57 -1.16 20.15
C ILE A 9 -6.84 -1.59 21.43
N TYR A 10 -5.56 -1.94 21.31
CA TYR A 10 -4.76 -2.39 22.45
C TYR A 10 -3.97 -1.25 23.08
N GLY A 11 -3.68 -0.19 22.31
CA GLY A 11 -2.94 0.97 22.77
C GLY A 11 -1.44 0.73 22.84
N ILE A 12 -0.68 1.81 23.03
CA ILE A 12 0.78 1.77 23.14
C ILE A 12 1.19 2.14 24.56
N GLU A 13 2.01 1.31 25.18
CA GLU A 13 2.58 1.60 26.49
C GLU A 13 3.78 2.53 26.35
N HIS A 14 3.73 3.66 27.06
CA HIS A 14 4.85 4.59 27.17
C HIS A 14 4.90 5.18 28.58
N ASN A 15 6.07 5.14 29.23
CA ASN A 15 6.23 5.56 30.63
C ASN A 15 5.23 4.92 31.61
N GLY A 16 4.88 3.64 31.40
CA GLY A 16 3.94 2.90 32.24
C GLY A 16 2.48 3.34 32.11
N LYS A 17 2.14 4.09 31.05
CA LYS A 17 0.76 4.47 30.71
C LYS A 17 0.40 3.95 29.32
N LEU A 18 -0.80 3.40 29.19
CA LEU A 18 -1.35 3.04 27.89
C LEU A 18 -2.00 4.25 27.22
N HIS A 19 -1.56 4.54 26.00
CA HIS A 19 -2.09 5.60 25.16
C HIS A 19 -2.87 5.00 24.00
N TYR A 20 -4.14 5.36 23.90
CA TYR A 20 -5.05 4.86 22.86
C TYR A 20 -5.33 5.93 21.80
N ALA A 21 -5.51 7.18 22.21
CA ALA A 21 -5.84 8.27 21.30
C ALA A 21 -4.65 8.60 20.38
N PHE A 22 -4.90 8.78 19.09
CA PHE A 22 -3.87 9.17 18.14
C PHE A 22 -4.39 10.24 17.17
N GLU A 23 -3.45 11.04 16.66
CA GLU A 23 -3.66 11.97 15.56
C GLU A 23 -2.65 11.68 14.45
N ILE A 24 -3.14 11.37 13.25
CA ILE A 24 -2.34 11.02 12.08
C ILE A 24 -2.51 12.06 10.98
N GLY A 25 -1.42 12.41 10.32
CA GLY A 25 -1.38 13.27 9.14
C GLY A 25 -0.84 12.54 7.91
N LEU A 26 -0.99 13.18 6.75
CA LEU A 26 -0.41 12.66 5.52
C LEU A 26 1.12 12.82 5.53
N PRO A 27 1.92 11.73 5.47
CA PRO A 27 3.37 11.84 5.43
C PRO A 27 3.84 12.45 4.10
N THR A 28 4.89 13.25 4.17
CA THR A 28 5.56 13.85 3.02
C THR A 28 6.62 12.91 2.45
N LEU A 29 7.03 13.13 1.19
CA LEU A 29 8.06 12.32 0.57
C LEU A 29 9.41 12.41 1.30
N GLY A 30 9.73 13.56 1.89
CA GLY A 30 10.93 13.72 2.74
C GLY A 30 10.90 12.78 3.95
N GLN A 31 9.75 12.70 4.63
CA GLN A 31 9.57 11.77 5.74
C GLN A 31 9.67 10.31 5.30
N THR A 32 9.18 9.99 4.09
CA THR A 32 9.36 8.65 3.51
C THR A 32 10.83 8.32 3.27
N GLY A 33 11.64 9.30 2.84
CA GLY A 33 13.10 9.15 2.73
C GLY A 33 13.74 8.81 4.08
N GLU A 34 13.40 9.58 5.12
CA GLU A 34 13.89 9.31 6.50
C GLU A 34 13.47 7.93 7.01
N CYS A 35 12.29 7.43 6.63
CA CYS A 35 11.87 6.06 6.98
C CYS A 35 12.77 5.00 6.35
N LEU A 36 13.12 5.19 5.07
CA LEU A 36 13.99 4.28 4.34
C LEU A 36 15.40 4.29 4.94
N ASP A 37 15.92 5.48 5.21
CA ASP A 37 17.24 5.65 5.84
C ASP A 37 17.30 5.01 7.23
N ALA A 38 16.30 5.25 8.08
CA ALA A 38 16.21 4.61 9.40
C ALA A 38 16.12 3.07 9.32
N THR A 39 15.42 2.54 8.30
CA THR A 39 15.29 1.10 8.09
C THR A 39 16.60 0.49 7.60
N GLU A 40 17.25 1.13 6.64
CA GLU A 40 18.53 0.72 6.09
C GLU A 40 19.64 0.79 7.15
N SER A 41 19.68 1.86 7.94
CA SER A 41 20.61 2.03 9.05
C SER A 41 20.50 0.92 10.09
N ARG A 42 19.27 0.44 10.38
CA ARG A 42 19.04 -0.63 11.36
C ARG A 42 19.36 -2.02 10.85
N PHE A 43 18.95 -2.36 9.62
CA PHE A 43 19.02 -3.73 9.09
C PHE A 43 20.07 -3.95 8.01
N GLY A 44 20.68 -2.88 7.48
CA GLY A 44 21.61 -2.92 6.35
C GLY A 44 20.98 -3.31 5.01
N SER A 45 19.69 -3.63 4.97
CA SER A 45 18.97 -4.00 3.76
C SER A 45 17.47 -3.79 3.92
N LEU A 46 16.84 -3.26 2.87
CA LEU A 46 15.39 -3.06 2.78
C LEU A 46 14.63 -4.31 2.32
N ASN A 47 15.33 -5.34 1.84
CA ASN A 47 14.69 -6.48 1.16
C ASN A 47 14.36 -7.66 2.10
N SER A 48 14.41 -7.44 3.41
CA SER A 48 14.11 -8.45 4.42
C SER A 48 12.70 -8.26 4.98
N GLY A 49 12.01 -9.35 5.33
CA GLY A 49 10.66 -9.27 5.91
C GLY A 49 10.60 -8.47 7.22
N LYS A 50 11.70 -8.44 7.99
CA LYS A 50 11.81 -7.62 9.20
C LYS A 50 11.96 -6.13 8.87
N ALA A 51 12.71 -5.81 7.82
CA ALA A 51 12.87 -4.44 7.34
C ALA A 51 11.53 -3.88 6.81
N ASP A 52 10.73 -4.68 6.11
CA ASP A 52 9.39 -4.27 5.67
C ASP A 52 8.47 -3.90 6.84
N VAL A 53 8.42 -4.74 7.88
CA VAL A 53 7.62 -4.46 9.08
C VAL A 53 8.12 -3.22 9.81
N PHE A 54 9.44 -3.06 9.93
CA PHE A 54 10.02 -1.86 10.54
C PHE A 54 9.76 -0.60 9.72
N TYR A 55 9.82 -0.67 8.39
CA TYR A 55 9.50 0.43 7.51
C TYR A 55 8.05 0.91 7.68
N ARG A 56 7.10 -0.03 7.86
CA ARG A 56 5.70 0.31 8.18
C ARG A 56 5.61 1.03 9.52
N ALA A 57 6.28 0.54 10.56
CA ALA A 57 6.31 1.20 11.88
C ALA A 57 6.94 2.61 11.79
N ALA A 58 8.03 2.76 11.06
CA ALA A 58 8.66 4.06 10.82
C ALA A 58 7.72 5.01 10.08
N SER A 59 7.06 4.54 9.03
CA SER A 59 6.08 5.34 8.29
C SER A 59 4.98 5.89 9.19
N PHE A 60 4.51 5.09 10.16
CA PHE A 60 3.55 5.55 11.17
C PHE A 60 4.17 6.56 12.15
N ALA A 61 5.41 6.35 12.61
CA ALA A 61 6.09 7.29 13.50
C ALA A 61 6.15 8.71 12.90
N PHE A 62 6.47 8.81 11.60
CA PHE A 62 6.53 10.11 10.92
C PHE A 62 5.15 10.66 10.53
N ALA A 63 4.16 9.80 10.28
CA ALA A 63 2.79 10.21 9.98
C ALA A 63 2.02 10.66 11.23
N LEU A 64 2.33 10.10 12.39
CA LEU A 64 1.73 10.48 13.67
C LEU A 64 2.19 11.89 14.07
N VAL A 65 1.22 12.73 14.39
CA VAL A 65 1.45 14.08 14.90
C VAL A 65 1.43 14.04 16.43
N GLN A 66 0.52 13.25 17.00
CA GLN A 66 0.36 13.10 18.44
C GLN A 66 -0.17 11.71 18.78
N LEU A 67 0.32 11.12 19.87
CA LEU A 67 -0.14 9.82 20.37
C LEU A 67 -0.46 9.96 21.86
N GLY A 68 -1.70 10.33 22.18
CA GLY A 68 -2.13 10.65 23.54
C GLY A 68 -1.33 11.82 24.12
N ASP A 69 -0.63 11.57 25.22
CA ASP A 69 0.28 12.52 25.88
C ASP A 69 1.72 12.41 25.38
N ILE A 70 2.00 11.51 24.43
CA ILE A 70 3.34 11.33 23.87
C ILE A 70 3.55 12.43 22.82
N PRO A 71 4.54 13.32 23.01
CA PRO A 71 4.87 14.34 22.04
C PRO A 71 5.58 13.69 20.84
N LYS A 72 5.53 14.33 19.68
CA LYS A 72 6.01 13.77 18.41
C LYS A 72 7.47 13.32 18.47
N GLU A 73 8.29 14.02 19.25
CA GLU A 73 9.72 13.77 19.42
C GLU A 73 10.00 12.44 20.15
N ALA A 74 9.06 11.98 20.97
CA ALA A 74 9.15 10.71 21.68
C ALA A 74 8.58 9.52 20.88
N ILE A 75 7.85 9.77 19.79
CA ILE A 75 7.31 8.73 18.89
C ILE A 75 8.44 8.23 17.99
N THR A 76 9.28 7.35 18.54
CA THR A 76 10.38 6.74 17.79
C THR A 76 9.89 5.53 16.98
N PRO A 77 10.53 5.24 15.83
CA PRO A 77 10.21 4.05 15.05
C PRO A 77 10.50 2.75 15.82
N ASP A 78 11.46 2.76 16.75
CA ASP A 78 11.77 1.62 17.61
C ASP A 78 10.63 1.31 18.58
N LEU A 79 10.08 2.34 19.23
CA LEU A 79 8.95 2.20 20.15
C LEU A 79 7.75 1.57 19.43
N LEU A 80 7.41 2.07 18.24
CA LEU A 80 6.32 1.52 17.45
C LEU A 80 6.61 0.09 17.00
N TYR A 81 7.83 -0.21 16.56
CA TYR A 81 8.16 -1.58 16.17
C TYR A 81 8.07 -2.59 17.33
N ALA A 82 8.37 -2.16 18.56
CA ALA A 82 8.33 -3.03 19.74
C ALA A 82 6.93 -3.19 20.34
N GLN A 83 6.12 -2.12 20.35
CA GLN A 83 4.85 -2.06 21.09
C GLN A 83 3.60 -2.10 20.19
N LEU A 84 3.71 -1.76 18.91
CA LEU A 84 2.56 -1.72 18.00
C LEU A 84 2.17 -3.14 17.60
N THR A 85 0.93 -3.53 17.89
CA THR A 85 0.37 -4.79 17.42
C THR A 85 -0.02 -4.70 15.94
N GLN A 86 -0.13 -5.86 15.28
CA GLN A 86 -0.57 -5.90 13.88
C GLN A 86 -1.99 -5.33 13.70
N GLU A 87 -2.90 -5.58 14.65
CA GLU A 87 -4.28 -5.06 14.59
C GLU A 87 -4.29 -3.53 14.70
N ASP A 88 -3.47 -2.95 15.58
CA ASP A 88 -3.33 -1.50 15.70
C ASP A 88 -2.73 -0.87 14.44
N ALA A 89 -1.80 -1.56 13.77
CA ALA A 89 -1.26 -1.11 12.48
C ALA A 89 -2.34 -1.04 11.38
N GLU A 90 -3.30 -1.96 11.38
CA GLU A 90 -4.46 -1.93 10.46
C GLU A 90 -5.41 -0.77 10.78
N VAL A 91 -5.61 -0.49 12.08
CA VAL A 91 -6.40 0.66 12.53
C VAL A 91 -5.79 1.98 12.09
N LEU A 92 -4.47 2.11 12.07
CA LEU A 92 -3.75 3.30 11.61
C LEU A 92 -3.75 3.46 10.08
N ASP A 93 -3.78 2.35 9.32
CA ASP A 93 -3.81 2.41 7.86
C ASP A 93 -5.13 2.99 7.32
N ARG A 94 -6.24 2.67 7.98
CA ARG A 94 -7.58 3.14 7.59
C ARG A 94 -7.69 4.67 7.48
N PRO A 95 -7.37 5.48 8.52
CA PRO A 95 -7.38 6.93 8.42
C PRO A 95 -6.33 7.46 7.45
N LEU A 96 -5.17 6.81 7.30
CA LEU A 96 -4.15 7.21 6.33
C LEU A 96 -4.64 7.07 4.88
N THR A 97 -5.28 5.94 4.56
CA THR A 97 -5.91 5.69 3.27
C THR A 97 -7.08 6.65 3.02
N TRP A 98 -7.87 6.94 4.06
CA TRP A 98 -8.93 7.95 4.00
C TRP A 98 -8.39 9.35 3.70
N LEU A 99 -7.31 9.77 4.36
CA LEU A 99 -6.63 11.04 4.13
C LEU A 99 -6.12 11.15 2.69
N LYS A 100 -5.49 10.09 2.16
CA LYS A 100 -5.01 10.03 0.77
C LYS A 100 -6.17 10.21 -0.22
N LYS A 101 -7.29 9.52 0.00
CA LYS A 101 -8.49 9.63 -0.84
C LYS A 101 -9.15 11.00 -0.74
N SER A 102 -9.28 11.54 0.47
CA SER A 102 -9.90 12.86 0.73
C SER A 102 -9.04 14.01 0.18
N ALA A 103 -7.72 13.88 0.23
CA ALA A 103 -6.79 14.81 -0.41
C ALA A 103 -6.93 14.78 -1.95
N ALA A 104 -7.03 13.59 -2.55
CA ALA A 104 -7.23 13.43 -3.99
C ALA A 104 -8.58 13.98 -4.46
N SER A 105 -9.68 13.70 -3.73
CA SER A 105 -11.02 14.15 -4.10
C SER A 105 -11.20 15.66 -4.08
N ARG A 106 -10.44 16.39 -3.24
CA ARG A 106 -10.46 17.86 -3.21
C ARG A 106 -9.79 18.51 -4.42
N ARG A 107 -8.90 17.78 -5.11
CA ARG A 107 -8.19 18.25 -6.31
C ARG A 107 -8.93 17.95 -7.61
N ALA A 108 -9.99 17.15 -7.59
CA ALA A 108 -10.82 16.99 -8.78
C ALA A 108 -11.48 18.35 -9.08
N PRO A 109 -11.28 18.95 -10.27
CA PRO A 109 -12.13 20.07 -10.65
C PRO A 109 -13.57 19.55 -10.58
N ARG A 110 -14.47 20.31 -9.93
CA ARG A 110 -15.91 20.15 -10.15
C ARG A 110 -16.07 20.07 -11.65
N ARG A 111 -16.38 18.90 -12.20
CA ARG A 111 -16.85 18.80 -13.58
C ARG A 111 -18.19 19.52 -13.58
N THR A 112 -18.16 20.83 -13.77
CA THR A 112 -19.30 21.56 -14.29
C THR A 112 -19.54 20.92 -15.65
N ALA A 113 -20.55 20.06 -15.71
CA ALA A 113 -21.08 19.55 -16.95
C ALA A 113 -21.72 20.71 -17.70
N THR A 114 -20.91 21.60 -18.30
CA THR A 114 -21.36 22.38 -19.44
C THR A 114 -21.26 21.47 -20.64
N CYS A 115 -22.30 20.67 -20.84
CA CYS A 115 -22.61 20.10 -22.14
C CYS A 115 -22.83 21.28 -23.08
N HIS A 116 -21.85 21.61 -23.93
CA HIS A 116 -22.13 22.35 -25.14
C HIS A 116 -22.88 21.41 -26.10
N PRO A 117 -24.05 21.80 -26.63
CA PRO A 117 -24.68 21.02 -27.68
C PRO A 117 -23.75 21.09 -28.90
N CYS A 118 -23.18 19.95 -29.31
CA CYS A 118 -22.51 19.84 -30.60
C CYS A 118 -23.56 20.03 -31.70
N PRO A 119 -23.46 21.07 -32.57
CA PRO A 119 -24.27 21.13 -33.76
C PRO A 119 -23.62 20.20 -34.80
N ARG A 120 -24.30 19.07 -35.00
CA ARG A 120 -24.29 18.28 -36.22
C ARG A 120 -24.50 19.22 -37.42
N THR A 121 -23.49 19.43 -38.27
CA THR A 121 -23.58 19.45 -39.75
C THR A 121 -22.28 19.91 -40.45
N LEU A 122 -22.17 19.46 -41.71
CA LEU A 122 -21.25 19.87 -42.78
C LEU A 122 -19.86 19.24 -42.77
N TRP A 123 -19.75 18.04 -43.36
CA TRP A 123 -18.81 17.81 -44.46
C TRP A 123 -19.51 16.96 -45.53
N HIS A 124 -19.77 17.57 -46.68
CA HIS A 124 -20.45 16.98 -47.82
C HIS A 124 -19.51 16.05 -48.63
N ASN A 125 -20.00 14.82 -48.83
CA ASN A 125 -20.24 14.20 -50.14
C ASN A 125 -19.15 14.32 -51.24
N ARG A 126 -18.50 13.18 -51.54
CA ARG A 126 -18.18 12.81 -52.92
C ARG A 126 -18.04 11.28 -53.07
N ARG A 127 -19.09 10.67 -53.66
CA ARG A 127 -19.15 9.50 -54.59
C ARG A 127 -18.19 8.31 -54.31
N ALA A 128 -18.62 7.04 -54.28
CA ALA A 128 -19.47 6.41 -55.28
C ALA A 128 -20.12 5.08 -54.80
N ARG A 129 -21.33 4.89 -55.33
CA ARG A 129 -22.21 3.73 -55.51
C ARG A 129 -21.64 2.29 -55.39
N VAL A 130 -22.47 1.44 -54.74
CA VAL A 130 -23.05 0.14 -55.20
C VAL A 130 -22.00 -0.97 -55.44
N ILE A 131 -22.10 -2.17 -54.86
CA ILE A 131 -22.99 -3.29 -55.24
C ILE A 131 -23.03 -4.32 -54.08
N ASP A 132 -24.25 -4.75 -53.74
CA ASP A 132 -24.74 -6.08 -53.30
C ASP A 132 -23.77 -7.14 -52.68
N GLU A 133 -24.17 -7.65 -51.51
CA GLU A 133 -23.99 -9.06 -51.07
C GLU A 133 -24.69 -10.02 -52.08
N PRO A 134 -24.54 -11.38 -52.10
CA PRO A 134 -24.16 -12.25 -50.98
C PRO A 134 -23.29 -13.50 -51.34
N SER A 135 -23.02 -14.28 -50.29
CA SER A 135 -23.08 -15.77 -50.30
C SER A 135 -21.78 -16.59 -50.35
N ARG A 136 -21.72 -17.49 -49.36
CA ARG A 136 -21.20 -18.87 -49.34
C ARG A 136 -19.73 -19.17 -48.98
N ALA A 137 -19.65 -19.83 -47.81
CA ALA A 137 -19.17 -21.22 -47.63
C ALA A 137 -17.70 -21.46 -47.19
N GLY A 138 -17.58 -22.45 -46.30
CA GLY A 138 -16.35 -23.10 -45.82
C GLY A 138 -15.98 -22.61 -44.42
N ARG A 139 -16.41 -23.22 -43.30
CA ARG A 139 -16.16 -24.59 -42.81
C ARG A 139 -14.69 -24.99 -42.98
N LEU A 140 -14.02 -25.17 -41.83
CA LEU A 140 -12.92 -26.10 -41.47
C LEU A 140 -12.26 -25.50 -40.21
N SER A 141 -12.63 -25.92 -39.00
CA SER A 141 -12.19 -27.15 -38.32
C SER A 141 -10.66 -27.26 -38.25
N LEU A 142 -10.08 -26.89 -37.10
CA LEU A 142 -8.77 -27.31 -36.53
C LEU A 142 -8.57 -26.44 -35.28
N GLY A 143 -8.30 -26.93 -34.07
CA GLY A 143 -8.03 -28.25 -33.54
C GLY A 143 -7.62 -27.97 -32.08
N LEU A 144 -8.48 -28.33 -31.14
CA LEU A 144 -8.26 -28.12 -29.71
C LEU A 144 -7.27 -29.19 -29.22
N ALA A 145 -5.98 -28.85 -29.16
CA ALA A 145 -4.95 -29.74 -28.62
C ALA A 145 -4.70 -29.41 -27.15
N ALA A 146 -5.01 -30.40 -26.31
CA ALA A 146 -4.88 -30.41 -24.86
C ALA A 146 -3.42 -30.24 -24.40
N LEU A 147 -3.21 -29.41 -23.37
CA LEU A 147 -1.97 -29.38 -22.59
C LEU A 147 -1.91 -30.56 -21.62
N PRO A 148 -0.84 -31.37 -21.61
CA PRO A 148 -0.53 -32.23 -20.48
C PRO A 148 0.39 -31.53 -19.48
N LEU A 149 -0.05 -31.37 -18.24
CA LEU A 149 0.78 -31.10 -17.07
C LEU A 149 1.43 -32.41 -16.58
N PRO A 150 2.75 -32.47 -16.35
CA PRO A 150 3.33 -33.49 -15.49
C PRO A 150 3.79 -32.92 -14.13
N ARG A 151 3.16 -33.50 -13.10
CA ARG A 151 3.61 -33.82 -11.74
C ARG A 151 5.02 -33.37 -11.30
N GLN A 152 5.05 -32.65 -10.18
CA GLN A 152 6.24 -32.52 -9.33
C GLN A 152 6.25 -33.63 -8.26
N PRO A 153 7.32 -34.44 -8.13
CA PRO A 153 7.57 -35.20 -6.92
C PRO A 153 8.83 -34.71 -6.18
N GLY A 154 8.70 -34.47 -4.88
CA GLY A 154 9.80 -34.67 -3.93
C GLY A 154 10.50 -33.41 -3.38
N ARG A 155 10.06 -32.98 -2.19
CA ARG A 155 10.99 -32.49 -1.15
C ARG A 155 10.57 -33.09 0.19
N PRO A 156 11.44 -33.89 0.79
CA PRO A 156 11.75 -33.64 2.19
C PRO A 156 13.25 -33.80 2.49
N ALA A 157 13.63 -33.35 3.70
CA ALA A 157 14.93 -33.39 4.36
C ALA A 157 15.83 -32.17 4.05
N LYS A 158 16.46 -31.49 5.02
CA LYS A 158 16.63 -31.68 6.47
C LYS A 158 17.13 -30.33 7.03
N LEU A 159 16.72 -29.99 8.26
CA LEU A 159 17.45 -29.03 9.10
C LEU A 159 18.86 -29.58 9.39
N PRO A 160 19.82 -28.69 9.66
CA PRO A 160 20.58 -28.87 10.89
C PRO A 160 20.59 -27.61 11.77
N LEU A 161 20.37 -27.86 13.07
CA LEU A 161 20.69 -26.97 14.17
C LEU A 161 22.20 -26.72 14.22
N GLU A 162 22.63 -25.47 14.22
CA GLU A 162 23.86 -25.02 14.87
C GLU A 162 23.48 -23.76 15.69
N HIS A 163 23.34 -23.86 17.02
CA HIS A 163 24.41 -23.64 18.00
C HIS A 163 25.22 -22.37 17.76
N GLN A 164 24.67 -21.20 18.12
CA GLN A 164 25.50 -20.12 18.64
C GLN A 164 24.98 -19.64 19.99
N ARG A 165 25.67 -20.13 21.02
CA ARG A 165 25.69 -19.58 22.37
C ARG A 165 26.33 -18.18 22.31
N TYR A 166 25.56 -17.13 22.53
CA TYR A 166 26.14 -15.83 22.85
C TYR A 166 26.48 -15.79 24.35
N LYS A 167 27.78 -15.73 24.62
CA LYS A 167 28.38 -15.36 25.91
C LYS A 167 27.99 -13.93 26.26
N ILE A 168 27.44 -13.74 27.45
CA ILE A 168 27.30 -12.44 28.12
C ILE A 168 28.46 -12.35 29.13
N PRO A 169 29.36 -11.35 29.06
CA PRO A 169 30.21 -11.01 30.20
C PRO A 169 29.47 -10.09 31.17
N ALA A 170 29.73 -10.35 32.46
CA ALA A 170 29.19 -9.66 33.63
C ALA A 170 29.75 -8.24 33.82
#